data_AF-A0AAN7E0D1-F1
#
_entry.id   AF-A0AAN7E0D1-F1
#
_cell.length_a   1.000
_cell.length_b   1.000
_cell.length_c   1.000
_cell.angle_alpha   90.00
_cell.angle_beta   90.00
_cell.angle_gamma   90.00
#
_symmetry.space_group_name_H-M   'P 1'
#
loop_
_entity.id
_entity.type
_entity.pdbx_description
1 polymer ?
#
loop_
_entity_poly.entity_id
_entity_poly.type
_entity_poly.pdbx_seq_one_letter_code
_entity_poly.pdbx_strand_id
1 'polypeptide(L)'
;MEFWTIPRTTQVTEVVAVLTLLVLLGTNGVESRKALANDYFEYSAISCRTHSASLTDFGGVGDGTTSNTKAFQAAINQLSQYASDGGSQLFVPAGKWLTGSFNLTSHFTLFLHKDAVLLASQEESEWAVIDPLPSYGRGRDTNGGRFISLIFGTNLTDVVITGDNGTLDGQGALWWEKFHKGKLKYTRPYLIEIMYSDKVQISNLTLLNSPSWNVHPVYSSDVLVQGITILAPVTSPNTDGINPDSCTNTRIEDCYIVSGDDCVAVKEWLG
;
A
#
# COMPACT_ATOMS: atom_id res chain seq x y z
N MET A 1 -36.81 -64.21 60.56
CA MET A 1 -35.66 -63.66 59.79
C MET A 1 -36.08 -62.29 59.33
N GLU A 2 -35.55 -61.26 59.98
CA GLU A 2 -35.79 -59.86 59.63
C GLU A 2 -35.04 -59.54 58.33
N PHE A 3 -35.73 -58.95 57.36
CA PHE A 3 -35.10 -58.29 56.23
C PHE A 3 -35.40 -56.80 56.33
N TRP A 4 -34.37 -56.05 56.73
CA TRP A 4 -34.32 -54.60 56.67
C TRP A 4 -34.37 -54.13 55.21
N THR A 5 -35.42 -53.40 54.82
CA THR A 5 -35.42 -52.61 53.59
C THR A 5 -35.01 -51.18 53.90
N ILE A 6 -33.78 -50.82 53.52
CA ILE A 6 -33.29 -49.44 53.54
C ILE A 6 -34.04 -48.62 52.47
N PRO A 7 -34.50 -47.39 52.74
CA PRO A 7 -35.22 -46.60 51.74
C PRO A 7 -34.27 -46.16 50.61
N ARG A 8 -34.60 -46.52 49.36
CA ARG A 8 -33.89 -46.11 48.13
C ARG A 8 -33.92 -44.60 47.85
N THR A 9 -34.68 -43.82 48.60
CA THR A 9 -34.88 -42.38 48.37
C THR A 9 -33.68 -41.52 48.76
N THR A 10 -32.90 -41.93 49.77
CA THR A 10 -31.77 -41.13 50.28
C THR A 10 -30.56 -41.12 49.33
N GLN A 11 -30.29 -42.23 48.63
CA GLN A 11 -29.19 -42.33 47.67
C GLN A 11 -29.39 -41.49 46.41
N VAL A 12 -30.64 -41.34 45.92
CA VAL A 12 -30.91 -40.57 44.70
C VAL A 12 -30.80 -39.08 44.96
N THR A 13 -31.23 -38.60 46.13
CA THR A 13 -31.11 -37.19 46.51
C THR A 13 -29.66 -36.77 46.74
N GLU A 14 -28.81 -37.65 47.31
CA GLU A 14 -27.39 -37.36 47.48
C GLU A 14 -26.64 -37.33 46.15
N VAL A 15 -26.93 -38.25 45.22
CA VAL A 15 -26.30 -38.27 43.89
C VAL A 15 -26.69 -37.06 43.06
N VAL A 16 -27.97 -36.64 43.11
CA VAL A 16 -28.42 -35.42 42.41
C VAL A 16 -27.79 -34.18 43.03
N ALA A 17 -27.72 -34.09 44.36
CA ALA A 17 -27.07 -32.97 45.05
C ALA A 17 -25.58 -32.85 44.70
N VAL A 18 -24.84 -33.96 44.69
CA VAL A 18 -23.40 -34.01 44.32
C VAL A 18 -23.18 -33.64 42.86
N LEU A 19 -24.05 -34.08 41.94
CA LEU A 19 -23.97 -33.69 40.52
C LEU A 19 -24.27 -32.20 40.33
N THR A 20 -25.25 -31.64 41.04
CA THR A 20 -25.50 -30.18 41.00
C THR A 20 -24.36 -29.36 41.62
N LEU A 21 -23.71 -29.86 42.68
CA LEU A 21 -22.58 -29.17 43.30
C LEU A 21 -21.33 -29.20 42.40
N LEU A 22 -21.09 -30.30 41.68
CA LEU A 22 -20.00 -30.44 40.71
C LEU A 22 -20.20 -29.54 39.48
N VAL A 23 -21.44 -29.36 39.01
CA VAL A 23 -21.76 -28.41 37.93
C VAL A 23 -21.55 -26.96 38.40
N LEU A 24 -21.92 -26.62 39.64
CA LEU A 24 -21.73 -25.28 40.20
C LEU A 24 -20.25 -24.98 40.54
N LEU A 25 -19.44 -25.99 40.85
CA LEU A 25 -18.00 -25.83 41.09
C LEU A 25 -17.16 -25.86 39.80
N GLY A 26 -17.70 -26.45 38.72
CA GLY A 26 -17.06 -26.50 37.39
C GLY A 26 -17.20 -25.23 36.56
N THR A 27 -18.01 -24.25 36.99
CA THR A 27 -18.22 -22.98 36.26
C THR A 27 -17.33 -21.83 36.73
N ASN A 28 -16.37 -22.09 37.61
CA ASN A 28 -15.42 -21.06 38.02
C ASN A 28 -14.34 -20.84 36.95
N GLY A 29 -14.65 -19.89 36.06
CA GLY A 29 -13.64 -19.02 35.45
C GLY A 29 -12.92 -19.58 34.24
N VAL A 30 -13.66 -19.92 33.18
CA VAL A 30 -13.15 -19.50 31.87
C VAL A 30 -13.56 -18.04 31.75
N GLU A 31 -12.66 -17.15 32.18
CA GLU A 31 -12.65 -15.80 31.64
C GLU A 31 -12.43 -15.97 30.13
N SER A 32 -13.55 -16.11 29.41
CA SER A 32 -13.55 -15.79 28.00
C SER A 32 -13.11 -14.33 28.03
N ARG A 33 -11.86 -14.08 27.60
CA ARG A 33 -11.43 -12.72 27.27
C ARG A 33 -12.62 -12.17 26.51
N LYS A 34 -13.27 -11.13 27.06
CA LYS A 34 -14.23 -10.37 26.27
C LYS A 34 -13.48 -10.15 24.98
N ALA A 35 -13.96 -10.74 23.88
CA ALA A 35 -13.40 -10.42 22.59
C ALA A 35 -13.40 -8.90 22.60
N LEU A 36 -12.21 -8.30 22.56
CA LEU A 36 -12.09 -6.89 22.23
C LEU A 36 -13.06 -6.74 21.08
N ALA A 37 -14.06 -5.85 21.23
CA ALA A 37 -14.91 -5.51 20.11
C ALA A 37 -13.93 -5.34 18.96
N ASN A 38 -13.99 -6.23 17.97
CA ASN A 38 -13.16 -6.07 16.81
C ASN A 38 -13.67 -4.73 16.29
N ASP A 39 -12.86 -3.69 16.48
CA ASP A 39 -12.92 -2.49 15.66
C ASP A 39 -12.60 -3.00 14.27
N TYR A 40 -13.60 -3.62 13.64
CA TYR A 40 -13.59 -3.92 12.23
C TYR A 40 -13.60 -2.56 11.58
N PHE A 41 -12.40 -2.11 11.23
CA PHE A 41 -12.23 -0.89 10.48
C PHE A 41 -12.85 -1.12 9.10
N GLU A 42 -14.05 -0.57 8.89
CA GLU A 42 -14.67 -0.51 7.57
C GLU A 42 -13.92 0.53 6.75
N TYR A 43 -13.07 0.07 5.83
CA TYR A 43 -12.56 0.93 4.78
C TYR A 43 -13.67 1.12 3.74
N SER A 44 -13.91 2.36 3.33
CA SER A 44 -14.87 2.68 2.26
C SER A 44 -14.51 1.88 1.00
N ALA A 45 -15.51 1.24 0.40
CA ALA A 45 -15.34 0.63 -0.92
C ALA A 45 -14.75 1.65 -1.91
N ILE A 46 -13.98 1.17 -2.91
CA ILE A 46 -13.35 2.01 -3.93
C ILE A 46 -14.36 3.05 -4.44
N SER A 47 -14.06 4.33 -4.21
CA SER A 47 -14.90 5.43 -4.65
C SER A 47 -15.06 5.37 -6.17
N CYS A 48 -16.27 5.05 -6.65
CA CYS A 48 -16.59 5.19 -8.06
C CYS A 48 -16.49 6.67 -8.43
N ARG A 49 -15.64 7.00 -9.41
CA ARG A 49 -15.42 8.37 -9.86
C ARG A 49 -16.48 8.75 -10.89
N THR A 50 -17.08 9.92 -10.75
CA THR A 50 -18.10 10.43 -11.70
C THR A 50 -17.49 10.66 -13.09
N HIS A 51 -16.24 11.12 -13.11
CA HIS A 51 -15.54 11.51 -14.34
C HIS A 51 -14.43 10.51 -14.67
N SER A 52 -14.25 10.19 -15.95
CA SER A 52 -13.12 9.36 -16.39
C SER A 52 -12.63 9.78 -17.77
N ALA A 53 -11.33 9.61 -17.98
CA ALA A 53 -10.69 9.77 -19.29
C ALA A 53 -9.55 8.76 -19.46
N SER A 54 -9.20 8.47 -20.71
CA SER A 54 -8.06 7.61 -21.02
C SER A 54 -6.79 8.45 -21.20
N LEU A 55 -5.62 7.90 -20.86
CA LEU A 55 -4.34 8.55 -21.11
C LEU A 55 -4.13 8.90 -22.61
N THR A 56 -4.71 8.13 -23.52
CA THR A 56 -4.66 8.40 -24.97
C THR A 56 -5.35 9.70 -25.35
N ASP A 57 -6.36 10.13 -24.59
CA ASP A 57 -7.10 11.39 -24.84
C ASP A 57 -6.21 12.61 -24.64
N PHE A 58 -5.09 12.44 -23.93
CA PHE A 58 -4.08 13.46 -23.64
C PHE A 58 -2.80 13.29 -24.47
N GLY A 59 -2.87 12.51 -25.55
CA GLY A 59 -1.76 12.26 -26.46
C GLY A 59 -0.76 11.22 -25.96
N GLY A 60 -1.15 10.38 -24.99
CA GLY A 60 -0.33 9.26 -24.57
C GLY A 60 -0.15 8.22 -25.70
N VAL A 61 1.06 7.66 -25.80
CA VAL A 61 1.44 6.62 -26.77
C VAL A 61 2.06 5.42 -26.03
N GLY A 62 1.37 4.27 -26.11
CA GLY A 62 1.72 3.03 -25.41
C GLY A 62 2.74 2.13 -26.12
N ASP A 63 3.76 2.71 -26.77
CA ASP A 63 4.75 1.98 -27.59
C ASP A 63 6.02 1.53 -26.82
N GLY A 64 6.16 1.94 -25.55
CA GLY A 64 7.29 1.65 -24.68
C GLY A 64 8.52 2.53 -24.89
N THR A 65 8.45 3.53 -25.76
CA THR A 65 9.58 4.39 -26.16
C THR A 65 9.25 5.88 -26.11
N THR A 66 8.01 6.26 -26.43
CA THR A 66 7.52 7.63 -26.35
C THR A 66 7.35 8.03 -24.87
N SER A 67 7.97 9.14 -24.47
CA SER A 67 7.77 9.68 -23.12
C SER A 67 6.37 10.24 -22.95
N ASN A 68 5.63 9.68 -22.00
CA ASN A 68 4.25 10.02 -21.66
C ASN A 68 4.14 10.99 -20.48
N THR A 69 5.26 11.49 -19.94
CA THR A 69 5.30 12.37 -18.77
C THR A 69 4.37 13.58 -18.92
N LYS A 70 4.38 14.21 -20.10
CA LYS A 70 3.49 15.34 -20.41
C LYS A 70 2.02 14.93 -20.53
N ALA A 71 1.74 13.73 -21.06
CA ALA A 71 0.38 13.22 -21.17
C ALA A 71 -0.21 12.94 -19.78
N PHE A 72 0.56 12.32 -18.87
CA PHE A 72 0.15 12.14 -17.47
C PHE A 72 -0.10 13.48 -16.78
N GLN A 73 0.82 14.44 -16.91
CA GLN A 73 0.67 15.77 -16.31
C GLN A 73 -0.58 16.49 -16.84
N ALA A 74 -0.82 16.46 -18.15
CA ALA A 74 -1.99 17.08 -18.77
C ALA A 74 -3.29 16.41 -18.31
N ALA A 75 -3.31 15.07 -18.28
CA ALA A 75 -4.45 14.29 -17.82
C ALA A 75 -4.83 14.63 -16.38
N ILE A 76 -3.86 14.58 -15.46
CA ILE A 76 -4.09 14.85 -14.03
C ILE A 76 -4.51 16.31 -13.82
N ASN A 77 -3.86 17.27 -14.49
CA ASN A 77 -4.24 18.68 -14.40
C ASN A 77 -5.70 18.89 -14.84
N GLN A 78 -6.12 18.33 -15.97
CA GLN A 78 -7.49 18.49 -16.46
C GLN A 78 -8.49 17.78 -15.53
N LEU A 79 -8.18 16.56 -15.10
CA LEU A 79 -9.08 15.76 -14.28
C LEU A 79 -9.19 16.28 -12.83
N SER A 80 -8.20 17.04 -12.35
CA SER A 80 -8.23 17.65 -11.01
C SER A 80 -9.40 18.61 -10.80
N GLN A 81 -9.93 19.23 -11.86
CA GLN A 81 -11.06 20.16 -11.78
C GLN A 81 -12.34 19.49 -11.25
N TYR A 82 -12.44 18.16 -11.37
CA TYR A 82 -13.59 17.37 -10.93
C TYR A 82 -13.51 16.92 -9.46
N ALA A 83 -12.49 17.34 -8.71
CA ALA A 83 -12.30 16.94 -7.32
C ALA A 83 -13.53 17.24 -6.43
N SER A 84 -14.24 18.34 -6.69
CA SER A 84 -15.45 18.72 -5.96
C SER A 84 -16.76 18.08 -6.48
N ASP A 85 -16.69 17.29 -7.56
CA ASP A 85 -17.83 16.70 -8.26
C ASP A 85 -17.71 15.16 -8.34
N GLY A 86 -17.40 14.54 -7.19
CA GLY A 86 -17.23 13.08 -7.08
C GLY A 86 -15.88 12.55 -7.59
N GLY A 87 -14.95 13.44 -7.95
CA GLY A 87 -13.60 13.08 -8.35
C GLY A 87 -13.50 12.48 -9.74
N SER A 88 -12.30 12.03 -10.09
CA SER A 88 -11.98 11.60 -11.45
C SER A 88 -11.07 10.38 -11.50
N GLN A 89 -11.22 9.60 -12.58
CA GLN A 89 -10.38 8.43 -12.86
C GLN A 89 -9.60 8.62 -14.16
N LEU A 90 -8.28 8.48 -14.08
CA LEU A 90 -7.42 8.30 -15.25
C LEU A 90 -7.22 6.81 -15.54
N PHE A 91 -7.68 6.36 -16.70
CA PHE A 91 -7.52 4.99 -17.18
C PHE A 91 -6.30 4.87 -18.10
N VAL A 92 -5.36 3.99 -17.75
CA VAL A 92 -4.21 3.64 -18.60
C VAL A 92 -4.52 2.33 -19.33
N PRO A 93 -4.72 2.36 -20.67
CA PRO A 93 -5.09 1.17 -21.43
C PRO A 93 -3.90 0.21 -21.63
N ALA A 94 -4.18 -0.95 -22.24
CA ALA A 94 -3.15 -1.89 -22.68
C ALA A 94 -2.04 -1.18 -23.48
N GLY A 95 -0.79 -1.50 -23.19
CA GLY A 95 0.36 -0.87 -23.83
C GLY A 95 1.55 -0.70 -22.89
N LYS A 96 2.67 -0.22 -23.42
CA LYS A 96 3.87 0.11 -22.65
C LYS A 96 4.03 1.63 -22.58
N TRP A 97 4.02 2.20 -21.39
CA TRP A 97 3.92 3.65 -21.18
C TRP A 97 5.19 4.13 -20.49
N LEU A 98 6.21 4.52 -21.28
CA LEU A 98 7.42 5.12 -20.74
C LEU A 98 7.08 6.50 -20.15
N THR A 99 7.47 6.75 -18.90
CA THR A 99 7.23 8.04 -18.24
C THR A 99 8.25 8.29 -17.13
N GLY A 100 8.57 9.56 -16.92
CA GLY A 100 9.17 10.04 -15.69
C GLY A 100 8.12 10.21 -14.59
N SER A 101 8.51 10.93 -13.54
CA SER A 101 7.64 11.16 -12.39
C SER A 101 6.44 12.03 -12.71
N PHE A 102 5.30 11.73 -12.09
CA PHE A 102 4.11 12.60 -12.11
C PHE A 102 3.41 12.62 -10.75
N ASN A 103 2.71 13.73 -10.49
CA ASN A 103 2.06 13.97 -9.21
C ASN A 103 0.56 13.74 -9.31
N LEU A 104 -0.02 13.01 -8.36
CA LEU A 104 -1.46 12.83 -8.21
C LEU A 104 -2.12 14.02 -7.52
N THR A 105 -3.46 14.02 -7.50
CA THR A 105 -4.31 15.01 -6.85
C THR A 105 -5.38 14.32 -5.98
N SER A 106 -6.12 15.07 -5.15
CA SER A 106 -7.17 14.52 -4.29
C SER A 106 -8.39 14.04 -5.08
N HIS A 107 -9.17 13.12 -4.51
CA HIS A 107 -10.36 12.54 -5.13
C HIS A 107 -10.08 11.93 -6.51
N PHE A 108 -8.97 11.20 -6.59
CA PHE A 108 -8.42 10.72 -7.85
C PHE A 108 -8.21 9.21 -7.84
N THR A 109 -8.52 8.58 -8.97
CA THR A 109 -8.20 7.16 -9.22
C THR A 109 -7.25 7.05 -10.41
N LEU A 110 -6.07 6.47 -10.22
CA LEU A 110 -5.24 5.96 -11.31
C LEU A 110 -5.56 4.48 -11.50
N PHE A 111 -6.07 4.11 -12.68
CA PHE A 111 -6.46 2.73 -13.00
C PHE A 111 -5.59 2.17 -14.13
N LEU A 112 -4.90 1.06 -13.88
CA LEU A 112 -4.09 0.37 -14.89
C LEU A 112 -4.80 -0.88 -15.41
N HIS A 113 -4.99 -0.95 -16.73
CA HIS A 113 -5.45 -2.16 -17.40
C HIS A 113 -4.46 -3.34 -17.19
N LYS A 114 -4.96 -4.58 -17.23
CA LYS A 114 -4.16 -5.81 -17.02
C LYS A 114 -2.91 -5.94 -17.92
N ASP A 115 -2.97 -5.38 -19.13
CA ASP A 115 -1.87 -5.39 -20.10
C ASP A 115 -1.17 -4.03 -20.20
N ALA A 116 -1.43 -3.11 -19.26
CA ALA A 116 -0.71 -1.84 -19.15
C ALA A 116 0.59 -2.06 -18.37
N VAL A 117 1.70 -1.56 -18.92
CA VAL A 117 3.01 -1.56 -18.26
C VAL A 117 3.53 -0.13 -18.25
N LEU A 118 3.55 0.53 -17.09
CA LEU A 118 4.26 1.80 -16.94
C LEU A 118 5.75 1.49 -16.78
N LEU A 119 6.58 2.10 -17.63
CA LEU A 119 8.03 1.95 -17.60
C LEU A 119 8.64 3.22 -17.02
N ALA A 120 9.35 3.11 -15.91
CA ALA A 120 10.02 4.25 -15.29
C ALA A 120 11.21 4.71 -16.15
N SER A 121 11.22 5.98 -16.53
CA SER A 121 12.25 6.57 -17.37
C SER A 121 13.66 6.40 -16.80
N GLN A 122 14.61 6.10 -17.67
CA GLN A 122 16.03 6.01 -17.30
C GLN A 122 16.76 7.36 -17.42
N GLU A 123 16.08 8.37 -17.96
CA GLU A 123 16.60 9.72 -18.13
C GLU A 123 16.43 10.52 -16.83
N GLU A 124 17.52 10.79 -16.12
CA GLU A 124 17.50 11.53 -14.84
C GLU A 124 16.81 12.91 -14.94
N SER A 125 16.78 13.54 -16.12
CA SER A 125 16.09 14.81 -16.34
C SER A 125 14.56 14.72 -16.26
N GLU A 126 13.99 13.53 -16.35
CA GLU A 126 12.55 13.31 -16.16
C GLU A 126 12.16 13.12 -14.69
N TRP A 127 13.12 13.24 -13.78
CA TRP A 127 12.93 13.12 -12.34
C TRP A 127 13.30 14.44 -11.67
N ALA A 128 12.31 15.16 -11.16
CA ALA A 128 12.58 16.37 -10.40
C ALA A 128 13.39 16.05 -9.14
N VAL A 129 14.32 16.92 -8.78
CA VAL A 129 15.06 16.82 -7.51
C VAL A 129 14.29 17.61 -6.46
N ILE A 130 13.89 16.94 -5.40
CA ILE A 130 13.19 17.51 -4.26
C ILE A 130 14.04 17.37 -3.00
N ASP A 131 13.65 18.08 -1.95
CA ASP A 131 14.33 18.00 -0.66
C ASP A 131 14.29 16.57 -0.10
N PRO A 132 15.29 16.22 0.74
CA PRO A 132 15.23 14.98 1.49
C PRO A 132 13.92 14.84 2.25
N LEU A 133 13.57 13.59 2.55
CA LEU A 133 12.44 13.33 3.44
C LEU A 133 12.67 14.04 4.78
N PRO A 134 11.66 14.80 5.28
CA PRO A 134 11.81 15.56 6.53
C PRO A 134 12.27 14.71 7.71
N SER A 135 11.81 13.46 7.79
CA SER A 135 12.24 12.48 8.78
C SER A 135 13.73 12.16 8.74
N TYR A 136 14.38 12.16 7.59
CA TYR A 136 15.76 11.70 7.49
C TYR A 136 16.76 12.85 7.59
N GLY A 137 16.33 14.10 7.38
CA GLY A 137 17.17 15.32 7.48
C GLY A 137 18.33 15.42 6.48
N ARG A 138 18.58 14.36 5.69
CA ARG A 138 19.61 14.25 4.65
C ARG A 138 19.19 13.19 3.62
N GLY A 139 19.83 13.22 2.46
CA GLY A 139 19.65 12.15 1.47
C GLY A 139 20.10 10.78 2.02
N ARG A 140 19.35 9.75 1.63
CA ARG A 140 19.53 8.37 2.12
C ARG A 140 20.71 7.67 1.47
N ASP A 141 20.82 7.77 0.14
CA ASP A 141 21.89 7.12 -0.61
C ASP A 141 23.15 7.99 -0.72
N THR A 142 22.97 9.32 -0.73
CA THR A 142 24.05 10.32 -0.86
C THR A 142 23.61 11.66 -0.28
N ASN A 143 24.56 12.55 -0.02
CA ASN A 143 24.27 13.91 0.46
C ASN A 143 23.52 14.73 -0.61
N GLY A 144 22.66 15.64 -0.18
CA GLY A 144 21.82 16.47 -1.06
C GLY A 144 20.39 15.97 -1.13
N GLY A 145 19.67 16.39 -2.17
CA GLY A 145 18.26 16.04 -2.39
C GLY A 145 18.02 14.60 -2.84
N ARG A 146 16.79 14.35 -3.27
CA ARG A 146 16.34 13.05 -3.80
C ARG A 146 15.59 13.25 -5.11
N PHE A 147 15.67 12.27 -6.00
CA PHE A 147 14.74 12.20 -7.11
C PHE A 147 13.34 11.92 -6.56
N ILE A 148 12.35 12.65 -7.06
CA ILE A 148 10.93 12.43 -6.77
C ILE A 148 10.50 11.02 -7.22
N SER A 149 9.54 10.42 -6.53
CA SER A 149 9.04 9.07 -6.84
C SER A 149 8.27 9.02 -8.17
N LEU A 150 8.18 7.85 -8.80
CA LEU A 150 7.52 7.70 -10.12
C LEU A 150 6.06 8.16 -10.05
N ILE A 151 5.32 7.62 -9.08
CA ILE A 151 4.00 8.09 -8.70
C ILE A 151 4.16 8.80 -7.36
N PHE A 152 3.97 10.11 -7.37
CA PHE A 152 4.11 10.95 -6.18
C PHE A 152 2.80 11.64 -5.81
N GLY A 153 2.59 11.95 -4.54
CA GLY A 153 1.49 12.77 -4.06
C GLY A 153 1.80 13.33 -2.69
N THR A 154 1.34 14.55 -2.41
CA THR A 154 1.52 15.16 -1.07
C THR A 154 0.30 16.01 -0.71
N ASN A 155 -0.12 15.97 0.55
CA ASN A 155 -1.30 16.69 1.04
C ASN A 155 -2.59 16.32 0.29
N LEU A 156 -2.81 15.03 0.06
CA LEU A 156 -3.95 14.52 -0.70
C LEU A 156 -5.00 13.89 0.22
N THR A 157 -6.25 13.84 -0.24
CA THR A 157 -7.32 13.05 0.38
C THR A 157 -7.98 12.17 -0.68
N ASP A 158 -8.36 10.94 -0.33
CA ASP A 158 -9.13 10.03 -1.18
C ASP A 158 -8.42 9.75 -2.52
N VAL A 159 -7.30 9.02 -2.44
CA VAL A 159 -6.45 8.67 -3.58
C VAL A 159 -6.43 7.16 -3.74
N VAL A 160 -6.73 6.69 -4.96
CA VAL A 160 -6.74 5.27 -5.30
C VAL A 160 -5.77 5.00 -6.44
N ILE A 161 -4.83 4.08 -6.25
CA ILE A 161 -3.91 3.58 -7.28
C ILE A 161 -4.22 2.09 -7.45
N THR A 162 -4.89 1.72 -8.53
CA THR A 162 -5.45 0.38 -8.70
C THR A 162 -5.43 -0.09 -10.15
N GLY A 163 -5.95 -1.29 -10.42
CA GLY A 163 -6.07 -1.80 -11.77
C GLY A 163 -6.55 -3.25 -11.82
N ASP A 164 -6.47 -3.83 -13.00
CA ASP A 164 -6.72 -5.25 -13.26
C ASP A 164 -5.40 -6.05 -13.23
N ASN A 165 -4.56 -5.81 -12.21
CA ASN A 165 -3.19 -6.31 -12.15
C ASN A 165 -2.26 -5.77 -13.25
N GLY A 166 -2.44 -4.50 -13.64
CA GLY A 166 -1.48 -3.78 -14.46
C GLY A 166 -0.12 -3.60 -13.77
N THR A 167 0.91 -3.32 -14.55
CA THR A 167 2.32 -3.35 -14.09
C THR A 167 2.95 -1.95 -13.98
N LEU A 168 3.66 -1.72 -12.88
CA LEU A 168 4.61 -0.63 -12.70
C LEU A 168 6.03 -1.22 -12.72
N ASP A 169 6.81 -0.98 -13.76
CA ASP A 169 8.21 -1.42 -13.84
C ASP A 169 9.16 -0.25 -13.62
N GLY A 170 9.83 -0.25 -12.47
CA GLY A 170 10.80 0.75 -12.06
C GLY A 170 12.11 0.74 -12.87
N GLN A 171 12.35 -0.31 -13.68
CA GLN A 171 13.56 -0.47 -14.48
C GLN A 171 14.85 -0.20 -13.65
N GLY A 172 14.90 -0.73 -12.43
CA GLY A 172 15.85 -0.37 -11.38
C GLY A 172 17.33 -0.70 -11.63
N ALA A 173 17.65 -1.55 -12.61
CA ALA A 173 19.00 -2.08 -12.82
C ALA A 173 20.08 -0.99 -12.93
N LEU A 174 19.81 0.08 -13.69
CA LEU A 174 20.74 1.20 -13.84
C LEU A 174 20.97 1.94 -12.51
N TRP A 175 19.92 2.11 -11.72
CA TRP A 175 19.96 2.77 -10.42
C TRP A 175 20.78 1.95 -9.40
N TRP A 176 20.59 0.64 -9.38
CA TRP A 176 21.34 -0.28 -8.52
C TRP A 176 22.82 -0.32 -8.88
N GLU A 177 23.15 -0.29 -10.17
CA GLU A 177 24.54 -0.21 -10.63
C GLU A 177 25.21 1.10 -10.17
N LYS A 178 24.52 2.24 -10.33
CA LYS A 178 25.01 3.55 -9.87
C LYS A 178 25.19 3.57 -8.35
N PHE A 179 24.27 2.96 -7.59
CA PHE A 179 24.35 2.83 -6.13
C PHE A 179 25.62 2.06 -5.72
N HIS A 180 25.84 0.85 -6.24
CA HIS A 180 27.02 0.04 -5.91
C HIS A 180 28.34 0.71 -6.30
N LYS A 181 28.34 1.52 -7.38
CA LYS A 181 29.52 2.27 -7.82
C LYS A 181 29.72 3.61 -7.10
N GLY A 182 28.82 4.01 -6.20
CA GLY A 182 28.87 5.32 -5.53
C GLY A 182 28.75 6.50 -6.49
N LYS A 183 27.98 6.34 -7.59
CA LYS A 183 27.86 7.32 -8.68
C LYS A 183 26.52 8.07 -8.69
N LEU A 184 25.71 7.91 -7.65
CA LEU A 184 24.44 8.63 -7.52
C LEU A 184 24.69 10.10 -7.21
N LYS A 185 24.06 10.99 -7.98
CA LYS A 185 24.07 12.43 -7.73
C LYS A 185 23.12 12.83 -6.58
N TYR A 186 21.98 12.14 -6.50
CA TYR A 186 20.94 12.33 -5.50
C TYR A 186 20.41 10.97 -5.05
N THR A 187 19.63 10.95 -3.96
CA THR A 187 18.95 9.72 -3.52
C THR A 187 18.02 9.18 -4.61
N ARG A 188 18.01 7.86 -4.82
CA ARG A 188 17.21 7.19 -5.84
C ARG A 188 15.71 7.44 -5.61
N PRO A 189 14.90 7.47 -6.69
CA PRO A 189 13.45 7.59 -6.57
C PRO A 189 12.82 6.29 -6.04
N TYR A 190 11.61 6.38 -5.52
CA TYR A 190 10.76 5.22 -5.18
C TYR A 190 9.70 5.00 -6.26
N LEU A 191 8.99 3.86 -6.20
CA LEU A 191 7.95 3.57 -7.18
C LEU A 191 6.65 4.35 -6.87
N ILE A 192 6.13 4.22 -5.65
CA ILE A 192 4.95 4.94 -5.18
C ILE A 192 5.27 5.62 -3.85
N GLU A 193 5.04 6.92 -3.77
CA GLU A 193 5.18 7.68 -2.52
C GLU A 193 4.06 8.69 -2.34
N ILE A 194 3.31 8.56 -1.24
CA ILE A 194 2.20 9.43 -0.88
C ILE A 194 2.48 10.01 0.50
N MET A 195 2.60 11.33 0.59
CA MET A 195 3.01 12.04 1.81
C MET A 195 1.86 12.86 2.39
N TYR A 196 1.76 12.99 3.72
CA TYR A 196 0.83 13.90 4.39
C TYR A 196 -0.63 13.75 3.93
N SER A 197 -1.09 12.53 3.67
CA SER A 197 -2.37 12.30 2.99
C SER A 197 -3.31 11.41 3.81
N ASP A 198 -4.61 11.52 3.57
CA ASP A 198 -5.61 10.64 4.18
C ASP A 198 -6.37 9.83 3.13
N LYS A 199 -6.85 8.63 3.50
CA LYS A 199 -7.64 7.72 2.64
C LYS A 199 -6.88 7.36 1.37
N VAL A 200 -5.77 6.65 1.55
CA VAL A 200 -4.90 6.18 0.48
C VAL A 200 -5.14 4.69 0.24
N GLN A 201 -5.49 4.31 -0.98
CA GLN A 201 -5.64 2.91 -1.36
C GLN A 201 -4.70 2.56 -2.53
N ILE A 202 -3.92 1.49 -2.35
CA ILE A 202 -3.04 0.92 -3.38
C ILE A 202 -3.38 -0.56 -3.50
N SER A 203 -3.92 -0.99 -4.64
CA SER A 203 -4.43 -2.37 -4.76
C SER A 203 -4.34 -2.97 -6.15
N ASN A 204 -4.29 -4.31 -6.24
CA ASN A 204 -4.45 -5.06 -7.50
C ASN A 204 -3.47 -4.61 -8.62
N LEU A 205 -2.18 -4.54 -8.29
CA LEU A 205 -1.10 -4.11 -9.19
C LEU A 205 0.09 -5.06 -9.07
N THR A 206 0.90 -5.12 -10.13
CA THR A 206 2.23 -5.73 -10.11
C THR A 206 3.29 -4.63 -10.14
N LEU A 207 4.23 -4.66 -9.20
CA LEU A 207 5.32 -3.71 -9.03
C LEU A 207 6.63 -4.46 -9.28
N LEU A 208 7.40 -4.02 -10.27
CA LEU A 208 8.65 -4.67 -10.68
C LEU A 208 9.83 -3.72 -10.52
N ASN A 209 10.97 -4.27 -10.10
CA ASN A 209 12.28 -3.67 -10.24
C ASN A 209 12.35 -2.18 -9.80
N SER A 210 11.79 -1.83 -8.65
CA SER A 210 11.89 -0.44 -8.16
C SER A 210 13.36 0.01 -8.05
N PRO A 211 13.70 1.27 -8.40
CA PRO A 211 15.04 1.81 -8.19
C PRO A 211 15.52 1.72 -6.74
N SER A 212 14.58 1.79 -5.79
CA SER A 212 14.76 1.65 -4.35
C SER A 212 13.44 1.12 -3.77
N TRP A 213 12.84 1.75 -2.76
CA TRP A 213 11.58 1.30 -2.15
C TRP A 213 10.40 1.23 -3.13
N ASN A 214 9.47 0.29 -2.92
CA ASN A 214 8.31 0.12 -3.79
C ASN A 214 7.13 0.99 -3.35
N VAL A 215 6.62 0.82 -2.13
CA VAL A 215 5.44 1.55 -1.64
C VAL A 215 5.77 2.29 -0.35
N HIS A 216 5.74 3.62 -0.37
CA HIS A 216 6.17 4.47 0.74
C HIS A 216 5.11 5.54 1.10
N PRO A 217 4.06 5.17 1.85
CA PRO A 217 3.19 6.16 2.48
C PRO A 217 3.90 6.79 3.68
N VAL A 218 3.88 8.12 3.77
CA VAL A 218 4.60 8.89 4.79
C VAL A 218 3.65 9.88 5.47
N TYR A 219 3.64 9.96 6.80
CA TYR A 219 2.80 10.90 7.55
C TYR A 219 1.32 10.87 7.13
N SER A 220 0.84 9.69 6.78
CA SER A 220 -0.48 9.50 6.17
C SER A 220 -1.40 8.70 7.08
N SER A 221 -2.71 8.84 6.89
CA SER A 221 -3.72 8.11 7.64
C SER A 221 -4.69 7.34 6.75
N ASP A 222 -5.29 6.27 7.29
CA ASP A 222 -6.27 5.45 6.58
C ASP A 222 -5.68 4.89 5.27
N VAL A 223 -4.60 4.13 5.43
CA VAL A 223 -3.82 3.57 4.32
C VAL A 223 -4.18 2.10 4.13
N LEU A 224 -4.65 1.74 2.95
CA LEU A 224 -4.91 0.35 2.54
C LEU A 224 -3.94 -0.04 1.42
N VAL A 225 -3.16 -1.10 1.64
CA VAL A 225 -2.38 -1.77 0.60
C VAL A 225 -2.86 -3.22 0.48
N GLN A 226 -3.45 -3.58 -0.65
CA GLN A 226 -4.13 -4.87 -0.79
C GLN A 226 -3.86 -5.56 -2.12
N GLY A 227 -3.57 -6.86 -2.09
CA GLY A 227 -3.58 -7.68 -3.31
C GLY A 227 -2.52 -7.31 -4.34
N ILE A 228 -1.46 -6.60 -3.93
CA ILE A 228 -0.37 -6.22 -4.83
C ILE A 228 0.70 -7.30 -4.87
N THR A 229 1.35 -7.43 -6.03
CA THR A 229 2.52 -8.27 -6.23
C THR A 229 3.75 -7.39 -6.38
N ILE A 230 4.77 -7.56 -5.54
CA ILE A 230 6.05 -6.85 -5.62
C ILE A 230 7.15 -7.86 -5.96
N LEU A 231 7.89 -7.62 -7.03
CA LEU A 231 8.99 -8.47 -7.47
C LEU A 231 10.24 -7.63 -7.79
N ALA A 232 11.31 -7.87 -7.06
CA ALA A 232 12.65 -7.43 -7.40
C ALA A 232 13.65 -8.59 -7.20
N PRO A 233 14.79 -8.62 -7.91
CA PRO A 233 15.83 -9.60 -7.66
C PRO A 233 16.26 -9.56 -6.19
N VAL A 234 16.48 -10.70 -5.54
CA VAL A 234 16.90 -10.73 -4.12
C VAL A 234 18.28 -10.09 -3.86
N THR A 235 19.00 -9.72 -4.91
CA THR A 235 20.28 -9.01 -4.87
C THR A 235 20.15 -7.50 -5.13
N SER A 236 18.94 -6.97 -5.37
CA SER A 236 18.75 -5.54 -5.60
C SER A 236 18.82 -4.75 -4.27
N PRO A 237 19.60 -3.66 -4.21
CA PRO A 237 19.82 -2.92 -2.97
C PRO A 237 18.62 -2.06 -2.59
N ASN A 238 18.13 -2.22 -1.35
CA ASN A 238 17.11 -1.36 -0.74
C ASN A 238 15.80 -1.31 -1.53
N THR A 239 15.37 -2.46 -2.04
CA THR A 239 14.10 -2.57 -2.75
C THR A 239 12.96 -2.92 -1.82
N ASP A 240 12.95 -2.39 -0.59
CA ASP A 240 11.94 -2.68 0.42
C ASP A 240 10.52 -2.67 -0.19
N GLY A 241 9.67 -3.60 0.26
CA GLY A 241 8.33 -3.76 -0.28
C GLY A 241 7.40 -2.62 0.12
N ILE A 242 6.82 -2.71 1.32
CA ILE A 242 5.87 -1.71 1.82
C ILE A 242 6.42 -1.06 3.08
N ASN A 243 6.53 0.27 3.05
CA ASN A 243 7.21 1.06 4.06
C ASN A 243 6.27 2.13 4.62
N PRO A 244 5.32 1.80 5.52
CA PRO A 244 4.55 2.83 6.21
C PRO A 244 5.47 3.60 7.15
N ASP A 245 5.72 4.87 6.85
CA ASP A 245 6.55 5.76 7.66
C ASP A 245 5.67 6.78 8.37
N SER A 246 5.61 6.69 9.70
CA SER A 246 4.84 7.62 10.55
C SER A 246 3.36 7.69 10.15
N CYS A 247 2.80 6.55 9.73
CA CYS A 247 1.40 6.43 9.31
C CYS A 247 0.50 5.97 10.45
N THR A 248 -0.77 6.39 10.41
CA THR A 248 -1.81 5.94 11.35
C THR A 248 -2.87 5.14 10.62
N ASN A 249 -3.34 4.04 11.22
CA ASN A 249 -4.37 3.21 10.64
C ASN A 249 -4.01 2.67 9.24
N THR A 250 -2.99 1.82 9.21
CA THR A 250 -2.50 1.17 7.99
C THR A 250 -2.89 -0.30 7.98
N ARG A 251 -3.51 -0.77 6.89
CA ARG A 251 -3.79 -2.17 6.61
C ARG A 251 -3.01 -2.64 5.39
N ILE A 252 -2.30 -3.75 5.56
CA ILE A 252 -1.57 -4.44 4.48
C ILE A 252 -2.08 -5.88 4.44
N GLU A 253 -2.67 -6.31 3.33
CA GLU A 253 -3.23 -7.65 3.22
C GLU A 253 -3.16 -8.23 1.81
N ASP A 254 -3.16 -9.56 1.73
CA ASP A 254 -3.20 -10.32 0.47
C ASP A 254 -2.07 -9.97 -0.53
N CYS A 255 -0.96 -9.41 -0.05
CA CYS A 255 0.18 -9.04 -0.87
C CYS A 255 1.17 -10.20 -1.05
N TYR A 256 1.75 -10.30 -2.24
CA TYR A 256 2.87 -11.21 -2.53
C TYR A 256 4.14 -10.39 -2.76
N ILE A 257 5.19 -10.58 -1.94
CA ILE A 257 6.39 -9.74 -1.96
C ILE A 257 7.64 -10.59 -2.07
N VAL A 258 8.43 -10.35 -3.12
CA VAL A 258 9.81 -10.80 -3.28
C VAL A 258 10.67 -9.57 -3.49
N SER A 259 11.57 -9.32 -2.54
CA SER A 259 12.43 -8.14 -2.52
C SER A 259 13.88 -8.54 -2.23
N GLY A 260 14.83 -7.68 -2.63
CA GLY A 260 16.21 -7.72 -2.17
C GLY A 260 16.46 -7.12 -0.78
N ASP A 261 15.43 -6.59 -0.12
CA ASP A 261 15.50 -6.02 1.24
C ASP A 261 14.21 -6.39 2.01
N ASP A 262 13.85 -5.63 3.05
CA ASP A 262 12.66 -5.88 3.88
C ASP A 262 11.36 -5.99 3.06
N CYS A 263 10.55 -7.04 3.29
CA CYS A 263 9.25 -7.17 2.62
C CYS A 263 8.23 -6.12 3.10
N VAL A 264 8.16 -5.90 4.41
CA VAL A 264 7.37 -4.84 5.04
C VAL A 264 8.21 -4.24 6.16
N ALA A 265 8.41 -2.92 6.13
CA ALA A 265 9.21 -2.21 7.12
C ALA A 265 8.42 -1.01 7.66
N VAL A 266 7.85 -1.16 8.86
CA VAL A 266 7.22 -0.03 9.57
C VAL A 266 8.32 0.91 10.06
N LYS A 267 8.17 2.19 9.77
CA LYS A 267 9.13 3.23 10.14
C LYS A 267 8.41 4.34 10.89
N GLU A 268 9.14 5.01 11.75
CA GLU A 268 8.65 6.15 12.49
C GLU A 268 9.76 7.18 12.60
N TRP A 269 9.37 8.44 12.57
CA TRP A 269 10.24 9.55 12.92
C TRP A 269 9.58 10.39 13.99
N LEU A 270 10.20 10.39 15.16
CA LEU A 270 9.88 11.32 16.24
C LEU A 270 10.76 12.55 16.04
N GLY A 271 10.20 13.55 15.34
CA GLY A 271 10.77 14.89 15.20
C GLY A 271 10.18 15.85 16.21
#